data_AF-A0A7S0YHE9-F1
#
_entry.id   AF-A0A7S0YHE9-F1
#
_cell.length_a   1.000
_cell.length_b   1.000
_cell.length_c   1.000
_cell.angle_alpha   90.00
_cell.angle_beta   90.00
_cell.angle_gamma   90.00
#
_symmetry.space_group_name_H-M   'P 1'
#
loop_
_entity.id
_entity.type
_entity.pdbx_description
1 polymer ?
#
loop_
_entity_poly.entity_id
_entity_poly.type
_entity_poly.pdbx_seq_one_letter_code
_entity_poly.pdbx_strand_id
1 'polypeptide(L)'
;MSISVETASDLICELCSHFYHQGWVSGTGGGISMKAGDKIVMAPSGVQKERIQKDELFILDLKGDIIHTPSAKPPPARPPKLSECAPLFMAAYEMRNAGAVLHSHSLSAVMATMLDPTASELVLTELEMIKGLEGHGFYDQLVVPIIENTARECELTDRLRQAIERYPKTSAVLVRRHGVYVWGRDWIQAKTQAECYDYLFEAAVRMRKLGIDFSAPAPRLPEPVGSGSKSTKVKASSDLSADGPPCQKIRICADGTSASSSLLEGVKAVVLDIEGTVAPISYVADVMFPYAAAKFADYVKLWTRDAEFYDAVKLIKQQAEEDAATVVAASAAASAFLLVPDFDHVFSRPTPGGVAAAPGRDEALEEAVTKAAVAWASAAAAADRKILPLKNLQGLVWRRGFESGELVSELFDDVPKALVEFGKRGLKTYIYSSGSREAQRLFFGYSKVGDLRGNLHGFFDTTSGSKVETQSYGEIRLSLGVDKPEQILFATDVLAEAEAAKAAGWRSVLVRRPGNKPIPGLVVPVEGPAPASVGEFRIVDRLDQLLA
;
A
#
# COMPACT_ATOMS: atom_id res chain seq x y z
N MET A 1 0.66 26.13 12.10
CA MET A 1 1.42 26.33 13.35
C MET A 1 2.89 26.15 13.02
N SER A 2 3.78 27.01 13.51
CA SER A 2 5.22 26.85 13.27
C SER A 2 5.79 25.73 14.13
N ILE A 3 6.55 24.82 13.55
CA ILE A 3 7.30 23.79 14.30
C ILE A 3 8.60 24.38 14.87
N SER A 4 9.12 23.79 15.94
CA SER A 4 10.42 24.14 16.50
C SER A 4 11.55 23.55 15.65
N VAL A 5 12.78 24.08 15.82
CA VAL A 5 13.98 23.50 15.17
C VAL A 5 14.18 22.06 15.61
N GLU A 6 13.97 21.75 16.88
CA GLU A 6 14.08 20.39 17.41
C GLU A 6 13.08 19.45 16.73
N THR A 7 11.80 19.82 16.65
CA THR A 7 10.79 19.02 15.94
C THR A 7 11.11 18.87 14.45
N ALA A 8 11.60 19.92 13.80
CA ALA A 8 12.01 19.85 12.40
C ALA A 8 13.20 18.89 12.20
N SER A 9 14.18 18.91 13.11
CA SER A 9 15.32 18.00 13.10
C SER A 9 14.89 16.54 13.23
N ASP A 10 13.98 16.26 14.15
CA ASP A 10 13.43 14.91 14.37
C ASP A 10 12.75 14.38 13.11
N LEU A 11 11.87 15.21 12.54
CA LEU A 11 11.12 14.86 11.34
C LEU A 11 12.04 14.70 10.13
N ILE A 12 13.08 15.51 9.97
CA ILE A 12 14.05 15.35 8.86
C ILE A 12 14.75 14.00 8.96
N CYS A 13 15.21 13.60 10.15
CA CYS A 13 15.86 12.29 10.34
C CYS A 13 14.90 11.13 10.06
N GLU A 14 13.69 11.19 10.61
CA GLU A 14 12.65 10.17 10.41
C GLU A 14 12.28 10.04 8.93
N LEU A 15 11.95 11.16 8.29
CA LEU A 15 11.50 11.17 6.91
C LEU A 15 12.61 10.80 5.93
N CYS A 16 13.86 11.21 6.16
CA CYS A 16 14.97 10.76 5.31
C CYS A 16 15.17 9.25 5.40
N SER A 17 15.02 8.64 6.58
CA SER A 17 15.01 7.18 6.72
C SER A 17 13.83 6.54 5.99
N HIS A 18 12.63 7.09 6.14
CA HIS A 18 11.45 6.60 5.42
C HIS A 18 11.62 6.67 3.89
N PHE A 19 12.05 7.81 3.37
CA PHE A 19 12.28 8.04 1.95
C PHE A 19 13.42 7.18 1.39
N TYR A 20 14.41 6.83 2.21
CA TYR A 20 15.47 5.91 1.79
C TYR A 20 14.89 4.52 1.49
N HIS A 21 14.03 4.00 2.35
CA HIS A 21 13.37 2.70 2.16
C HIS A 21 12.37 2.70 1.01
N GLN A 22 11.81 3.87 0.66
CA GLN A 22 11.02 4.05 -0.57
C GLN A 22 11.89 4.15 -1.85
N GLY A 23 13.21 4.26 -1.70
CA GLY A 23 14.16 4.40 -2.82
C GLY A 23 14.34 5.83 -3.33
N TRP A 24 13.78 6.84 -2.66
CA TRP A 24 13.79 8.24 -3.11
C TRP A 24 15.08 8.99 -2.80
N VAL A 25 15.77 8.63 -1.72
CA VAL A 25 16.99 9.34 -1.24
C VAL A 25 18.18 8.38 -1.07
N SER A 26 18.30 7.43 -2.00
CA SER A 26 19.39 6.44 -2.02
C SER A 26 20.72 7.05 -2.48
N GLY A 27 21.84 6.39 -2.14
CA GLY A 27 23.17 6.79 -2.64
C GLY A 27 23.60 8.20 -2.23
N THR A 28 23.14 8.69 -1.07
CA THR A 28 23.36 10.05 -0.54
C THR A 28 22.65 11.19 -1.28
N GLY A 29 21.93 10.89 -2.36
CA GLY A 29 21.13 11.84 -3.13
C GLY A 29 19.80 12.19 -2.48
N GLY A 30 19.19 13.29 -2.91
CA GLY A 30 17.91 13.75 -2.38
C GLY A 30 17.94 14.22 -0.92
N GLY A 31 16.75 14.43 -0.35
CA GLY A 31 16.56 14.82 1.04
C GLY A 31 15.35 15.72 1.24
N ILE A 32 15.14 16.18 2.46
CA ILE A 32 14.08 17.14 2.81
C ILE A 32 14.66 18.26 3.67
N SER A 33 14.17 19.47 3.44
CA SER A 33 14.40 20.65 4.26
C SER A 33 13.08 21.17 4.82
N MET A 34 13.13 21.74 6.02
CA MET A 34 11.94 22.25 6.72
C MET A 34 12.16 23.65 7.28
N LYS A 35 11.11 24.49 7.19
CA LYS A 35 11.05 25.79 7.83
C LYS A 35 10.53 25.63 9.26
N ALA A 36 11.32 26.07 10.23
CA ALA A 36 11.02 26.08 11.66
C ALA A 36 11.04 27.53 12.16
N GLY A 37 9.89 28.20 12.09
CA GLY A 37 9.75 29.61 12.44
C GLY A 37 10.50 30.52 11.48
N ASP A 38 11.47 31.25 12.01
CA ASP A 38 12.40 32.13 11.28
C ASP A 38 13.66 31.40 10.78
N LYS A 39 13.70 30.06 10.89
CA LYS A 39 14.86 29.23 10.54
C LYS A 39 14.50 28.16 9.53
N ILE A 40 15.52 27.66 8.85
CA ILE A 40 15.45 26.54 7.93
C ILE A 40 16.41 25.46 8.41
N VAL A 41 15.94 24.23 8.50
CA VAL A 41 16.74 23.06 8.91
C VAL A 41 17.03 22.22 7.67
N MET A 42 18.29 21.82 7.50
CA MET A 42 18.74 21.12 6.30
C MET A 42 19.80 20.07 6.60
N ALA A 43 19.71 18.94 5.90
CA ALA A 43 20.69 17.85 6.00
C ALA A 43 22.05 18.21 5.38
N PRO A 44 23.14 17.60 5.85
CA PRO A 44 24.46 17.74 5.23
C PRO A 44 24.53 17.01 3.88
N SER A 45 25.44 17.46 3.03
CA SER A 45 25.75 16.82 1.74
C SER A 45 26.54 15.51 1.95
N GLY A 46 26.33 14.54 1.05
CA GLY A 46 27.14 13.31 0.99
C GLY A 46 27.00 12.34 2.16
N VAL A 47 26.02 12.52 3.04
CA VAL A 47 25.71 11.57 4.11
C VAL A 47 24.64 10.56 3.70
N GLN A 48 24.73 9.38 4.32
CA GLN A 48 23.68 8.35 4.31
C GLN A 48 22.41 8.92 4.96
N LYS A 49 21.37 9.09 4.14
CA LYS A 49 20.16 9.84 4.50
C LYS A 49 19.35 9.13 5.58
N GLU A 50 19.39 7.81 5.62
CA GLU A 50 18.75 6.95 6.61
C GLU A 50 19.43 6.93 7.98
N ARG A 51 20.62 7.55 8.10
CA ARG A 51 21.43 7.52 9.33
C ARG A 51 21.70 8.90 9.93
N ILE A 52 21.10 9.95 9.37
CA ILE A 52 21.27 11.32 9.84
C ILE A 52 20.88 11.40 11.32
N GLN A 53 21.74 12.01 12.12
CA GLN A 53 21.45 12.38 13.50
C GLN A 53 21.14 13.88 13.60
N LYS A 54 20.39 14.27 14.64
CA LYS A 54 19.88 15.64 14.82
C LYS A 54 21.01 16.67 14.93
N ASP A 55 22.12 16.29 15.56
CA ASP A 55 23.33 17.09 15.74
C ASP A 55 24.18 17.23 14.47
N GLU A 56 23.78 16.57 13.37
CA GLU A 56 24.40 16.68 12.05
C GLU A 56 23.69 17.65 11.12
N LEU A 57 22.60 18.29 11.56
CA LEU A 57 21.80 19.19 10.73
C LEU A 57 22.31 20.62 10.76
N PHE A 58 22.26 21.28 9.60
CA PHE A 58 22.50 22.70 9.48
C PHE A 58 21.24 23.49 9.82
N ILE A 59 21.44 24.67 10.45
CA ILE A 59 20.36 25.64 10.68
C ILE A 59 20.73 26.92 9.94
N LEU A 60 19.83 27.39 9.09
CA LEU A 60 19.97 28.58 8.26
C LEU A 60 18.91 29.61 8.68
N ASP A 61 19.13 30.87 8.36
CA ASP A 61 18.10 31.90 8.40
C ASP A 61 17.20 31.85 7.15
N LEU A 62 16.18 32.72 7.08
CA LEU A 62 15.28 32.79 5.92
C LEU A 62 15.95 33.32 4.64
N LYS A 63 17.18 33.85 4.71
CA LYS A 63 17.98 34.27 3.55
C LYS A 63 18.90 33.16 3.05
N GLY A 64 19.02 32.06 3.81
CA GLY A 64 19.90 30.95 3.49
C GLY A 64 21.31 31.09 4.09
N ASP A 65 21.53 32.07 4.97
CA ASP A 65 22.81 32.22 5.67
C ASP A 65 22.89 31.21 6.83
N ILE A 66 24.03 30.53 6.98
CA ILE A 66 24.22 29.49 8.01
C ILE A 66 24.30 30.13 9.40
N ILE A 67 23.36 29.78 10.28
CA ILE A 67 23.34 30.15 11.70
C ILE A 67 24.10 29.10 12.54
N HIS A 68 23.93 27.82 12.20
CA HIS A 68 24.56 26.71 12.91
C HIS A 68 25.19 25.73 11.93
N THR A 69 26.46 25.40 12.19
CA THR A 69 27.19 24.33 11.51
C THR A 69 27.37 23.16 12.48
N PRO A 70 27.02 21.93 12.09
CA PRO A 70 27.22 20.75 12.91
C PRO A 70 28.71 20.46 13.15
N SER A 71 29.01 19.78 14.27
CA SER A 71 30.40 19.47 14.64
C SER A 71 31.00 18.44 13.68
N ALA A 72 32.30 18.59 13.38
CA ALA A 72 33.00 17.59 12.58
C ALA A 72 33.13 16.27 13.36
N LYS A 73 32.75 15.16 12.74
CA LYS A 73 33.00 13.81 13.27
C LYS A 73 34.52 13.54 13.32
N PRO A 74 35.01 12.68 14.24
CA PRO A 74 36.42 12.31 14.29
C PRO A 74 36.93 11.75 12.95
N PRO A 75 38.23 11.88 12.65
CA PRO A 75 38.83 11.27 11.47
C PRO A 75 38.49 9.76 11.37
N PRO A 76 38.20 9.23 10.17
CA PRO A 76 38.46 9.78 8.83
C PRO A 76 37.32 10.60 8.21
N ALA A 77 36.29 10.98 8.99
CA ALA A 77 35.15 11.73 8.46
C ALA A 77 35.56 13.13 7.97
N ARG A 78 35.03 13.55 6.81
CA ARG A 78 35.22 14.91 6.29
C ARG A 78 34.35 15.90 7.08
N PRO A 79 34.77 17.17 7.22
CA PRO A 79 33.92 18.21 7.77
C PRO A 79 32.57 18.28 7.03
N PRO A 80 31.45 18.43 7.76
CA PRO A 80 30.14 18.48 7.14
C PRO A 80 30.04 19.70 6.22
N LYS A 81 29.41 19.51 5.07
CA LYS A 81 29.08 20.58 4.13
C LYS A 81 27.57 20.67 4.00
N LEU A 82 27.06 21.87 3.83
CA LEU A 82 25.66 22.09 3.52
C LEU A 82 25.29 21.35 2.21
N SER A 83 24.06 20.85 2.13
CA SER A 83 23.54 20.22 0.91
C SER A 83 23.74 21.11 -0.32
N GLU A 84 24.14 20.51 -1.44
CA GLU A 84 24.26 21.23 -2.72
C GLU A 84 22.86 21.67 -3.23
N CYS A 85 21.79 20.98 -2.78
CA CYS A 85 20.41 21.35 -3.04
C CYS A 85 19.95 22.65 -2.34
N ALA A 86 20.77 23.25 -1.46
CA ALA A 86 20.36 24.39 -0.66
C ALA A 86 19.80 25.56 -1.49
N PRO A 87 20.46 26.04 -2.57
CA PRO A 87 19.91 27.12 -3.39
C PRO A 87 18.57 26.77 -4.06
N LEU A 88 18.36 25.49 -4.39
CA LEU A 88 17.13 24.99 -4.99
C LEU A 88 15.99 24.92 -3.97
N PHE A 89 16.27 24.52 -2.73
CA PHE A 89 15.31 24.60 -1.63
C PHE A 89 14.95 26.04 -1.28
N MET A 90 15.95 26.94 -1.22
CA MET A 90 15.72 28.36 -0.97
C MET A 90 14.81 29.00 -2.03
N ALA A 91 14.93 28.62 -3.31
CA ALA A 91 14.04 29.12 -4.35
C ALA A 91 12.55 28.82 -4.04
N ALA A 92 12.22 27.62 -3.55
CA ALA A 92 10.85 27.28 -3.16
C ALA A 92 10.40 28.03 -1.88
N TYR A 93 11.29 28.20 -0.89
CA TYR A 93 10.98 29.01 0.30
C TYR A 93 10.66 30.47 -0.06
N GLU A 94 11.44 31.07 -0.94
CA GLU A 94 11.27 32.48 -1.35
C GLU A 94 10.08 32.68 -2.28
N MET A 95 9.94 31.86 -3.33
CA MET A 95 8.98 32.09 -4.40
C MET A 95 7.60 31.48 -4.13
N ARG A 96 7.50 30.56 -3.16
CA ARG A 96 6.26 29.83 -2.85
C ARG A 96 5.89 29.86 -1.38
N ASN A 97 6.68 30.53 -0.53
CA ASN A 97 6.50 30.53 0.91
C ASN A 97 6.31 29.11 1.46
N ALA A 98 7.13 28.17 0.97
CA ALA A 98 7.06 26.78 1.38
C ALA A 98 7.32 26.63 2.88
N GLY A 99 6.70 25.64 3.51
CA GLY A 99 7.05 25.16 4.85
C GLY A 99 8.02 23.98 4.81
N ALA A 100 8.04 23.22 3.73
CA ALA A 100 9.00 22.15 3.51
C ALA A 100 9.26 21.94 2.01
N VAL A 101 10.46 21.47 1.70
CA VAL A 101 10.90 21.18 0.33
C VAL A 101 11.62 19.84 0.31
N LEU A 102 11.21 18.96 -0.59
CA LEU A 102 11.73 17.62 -0.78
C LEU A 102 12.42 17.53 -2.13
N HIS A 103 13.54 16.80 -2.16
CA HIS A 103 14.21 16.38 -3.37
C HIS A 103 14.31 14.86 -3.40
N SER A 104 13.85 14.25 -4.49
CA SER A 104 13.88 12.80 -4.68
C SER A 104 14.61 12.45 -5.97
N HIS A 105 15.44 11.42 -5.91
CA HIS A 105 16.09 10.75 -7.03
C HIS A 105 15.32 9.49 -7.45
N SER A 106 14.01 9.45 -7.17
CA SER A 106 13.15 8.32 -7.51
C SER A 106 13.31 7.89 -8.97
N LEU A 107 13.40 6.58 -9.18
CA LEU A 107 13.44 6.00 -10.51
C LEU A 107 12.19 6.35 -11.32
N SER A 108 11.02 6.46 -10.67
CA SER A 108 9.78 6.85 -11.34
C SER A 108 9.89 8.25 -11.93
N ALA A 109 10.40 9.22 -11.16
CA ALA A 109 10.66 10.58 -11.64
C ALA A 109 11.66 10.59 -12.80
N VAL A 110 12.80 9.90 -12.64
CA VAL A 110 13.83 9.79 -13.69
C VAL A 110 13.24 9.23 -14.97
N MET A 111 12.52 8.11 -14.90
CA MET A 111 11.92 7.44 -16.07
C MET A 111 10.84 8.30 -16.72
N ALA A 112 10.02 9.01 -15.95
CA ALA A 112 9.00 9.90 -16.49
C ALA A 112 9.61 11.02 -17.35
N THR A 113 10.77 11.57 -16.96
CA THR A 113 11.48 12.58 -17.76
C THR A 113 12.04 12.05 -19.09
N MET A 114 12.07 10.72 -19.26
CA MET A 114 12.64 10.03 -20.42
C MET A 114 11.58 9.44 -21.35
N LEU A 115 10.28 9.51 -21.01
CA LEU A 115 9.20 9.00 -21.86
C LEU A 115 9.11 9.74 -23.21
N ASP A 116 9.39 11.03 -23.17
CA ASP A 116 9.65 11.86 -24.35
C ASP A 116 10.91 12.72 -24.07
N PRO A 117 12.06 12.36 -24.66
CA PRO A 117 13.31 13.11 -24.48
C PRO A 117 13.26 14.56 -24.96
N THR A 118 12.26 14.94 -25.76
CA THR A 118 12.11 16.29 -26.32
C THR A 118 11.09 17.15 -25.57
N ALA A 119 10.28 16.55 -24.70
CA ALA A 119 9.24 17.26 -23.98
C ALA A 119 9.80 18.14 -22.85
N SER A 120 9.30 19.37 -22.75
CA SER A 120 9.57 20.30 -21.63
C SER A 120 8.57 20.17 -20.47
N GLU A 121 7.55 19.34 -20.63
CA GLU A 121 6.44 19.16 -19.69
C GLU A 121 6.05 17.68 -19.66
N LEU A 122 5.70 17.18 -18.48
CA LEU A 122 4.93 15.95 -18.31
C LEU A 122 3.48 16.32 -18.03
N VAL A 123 2.58 15.81 -18.86
CA VAL A 123 1.15 16.13 -18.79
C VAL A 123 0.34 14.87 -18.48
N LEU A 124 -0.48 14.92 -17.43
CA LEU A 124 -1.36 13.82 -17.03
C LEU A 124 -2.79 14.32 -16.78
N THR A 125 -3.78 13.46 -16.95
CA THR A 125 -5.18 13.77 -16.57
C THR A 125 -5.94 12.52 -16.15
N GLU A 126 -7.08 12.70 -15.49
CA GLU A 126 -8.03 11.64 -15.10
C GLU A 126 -7.41 10.47 -14.29
N LEU A 127 -6.38 10.78 -13.50
CA LEU A 127 -5.80 9.89 -12.50
C LEU A 127 -6.15 10.41 -11.10
N GLU A 128 -6.70 9.54 -10.24
CA GLU A 128 -7.25 9.95 -8.93
C GLU A 128 -6.23 10.65 -8.03
N MET A 129 -4.95 10.25 -8.10
CA MET A 129 -3.86 10.83 -7.32
C MET A 129 -3.58 12.31 -7.65
N ILE A 130 -4.09 12.83 -8.78
CA ILE A 130 -4.03 14.27 -9.10
C ILE A 130 -4.72 15.11 -8.02
N LYS A 131 -5.80 14.60 -7.39
CA LYS A 131 -6.53 15.30 -6.31
C LYS A 131 -5.70 15.51 -5.05
N GLY A 132 -4.62 14.74 -4.86
CA GLY A 132 -3.69 14.91 -3.74
C GLY A 132 -2.77 16.11 -3.91
N LEU A 133 -2.77 16.75 -5.09
CA LEU A 133 -1.97 17.93 -5.41
C LEU A 133 -2.77 19.20 -5.14
N GLU A 134 -2.12 20.19 -4.53
CA GLU A 134 -2.74 21.49 -4.28
C GLU A 134 -3.27 22.11 -5.57
N GLY A 135 -4.53 22.56 -5.53
CA GLY A 135 -5.16 23.26 -6.65
C GLY A 135 -5.61 22.38 -7.82
N HIS A 136 -5.63 21.05 -7.67
CA HIS A 136 -6.05 20.12 -8.72
C HIS A 136 -7.22 19.21 -8.29
N GLY A 137 -8.14 18.97 -9.23
CA GLY A 137 -9.20 17.98 -9.15
C GLY A 137 -8.98 16.82 -10.15
N PHE A 138 -9.87 15.83 -10.12
CA PHE A 138 -9.75 14.62 -10.95
C PHE A 138 -9.70 14.90 -12.46
N TYR A 139 -10.57 15.79 -12.95
CA TYR A 139 -10.66 16.13 -14.37
C TYR A 139 -9.67 17.21 -14.81
N ASP A 140 -8.84 17.70 -13.89
CA ASP A 140 -7.83 18.69 -14.26
C ASP A 140 -6.68 18.03 -15.01
N GLN A 141 -6.04 18.82 -15.86
CA GLN A 141 -4.80 18.44 -16.48
C GLN A 141 -3.65 18.88 -15.58
N LEU A 142 -2.92 17.90 -15.04
CA LEU A 142 -1.69 18.14 -14.31
C LEU A 142 -0.56 18.40 -15.31
N VAL A 143 0.14 19.51 -15.13
CA VAL A 143 1.35 19.86 -15.89
C VAL A 143 2.53 19.98 -14.93
N VAL A 144 3.54 19.14 -15.14
CA VAL A 144 4.79 19.17 -14.36
C VAL A 144 5.93 19.59 -15.30
N PRO A 145 6.58 20.75 -15.08
CA PRO A 145 7.68 21.19 -15.92
C PRO A 145 8.90 20.28 -15.77
N ILE A 146 9.58 20.03 -16.89
CA ILE A 146 10.84 19.29 -16.95
C ILE A 146 11.96 20.26 -17.35
N ILE A 147 12.95 20.43 -16.46
CA ILE A 147 14.17 21.18 -16.76
C ILE A 147 15.32 20.25 -17.10
N GLU A 148 16.23 20.71 -17.97
CA GLU A 148 17.44 19.95 -18.30
C GLU A 148 18.42 19.93 -17.12
N ASN A 149 19.00 18.76 -16.87
CA ASN A 149 20.06 18.62 -15.88
C ASN A 149 21.33 19.37 -16.33
N THR A 150 22.19 19.73 -15.38
CA THR A 150 23.50 20.35 -15.63
C THR A 150 24.55 19.71 -14.75
N ALA A 151 25.83 19.83 -15.13
CA ALA A 151 26.94 19.32 -14.32
C ALA A 151 27.19 20.16 -13.05
N ARG A 152 26.58 21.34 -12.93
CA ARG A 152 26.72 22.25 -11.80
C ARG A 152 25.35 22.65 -11.28
N GLU A 153 25.03 22.28 -10.05
CA GLU A 153 23.72 22.54 -9.44
C GLU A 153 23.37 24.05 -9.33
N CYS A 154 24.37 24.93 -9.28
CA CYS A 154 24.13 26.38 -9.31
C CYS A 154 23.40 26.83 -10.59
N GLU A 155 23.65 26.16 -11.73
CA GLU A 155 22.96 26.45 -13.01
C GLU A 155 21.54 25.86 -13.05
N LEU A 156 21.22 24.88 -12.20
CA LEU A 156 19.86 24.38 -12.03
C LEU A 156 18.97 25.37 -11.29
N THR A 157 19.53 26.20 -10.41
CA THR A 157 18.77 27.13 -9.56
C THR A 157 17.98 28.14 -10.40
N ASP A 158 18.61 28.74 -11.42
CA ASP A 158 17.94 29.71 -12.30
C ASP A 158 16.83 29.07 -13.13
N ARG A 159 17.09 27.85 -13.65
CA ARG A 159 16.09 27.08 -14.42
C ARG A 159 14.91 26.68 -13.53
N LEU A 160 15.18 26.26 -12.29
CA LEU A 160 14.15 25.94 -11.32
C LEU A 160 13.30 27.17 -11.01
N ARG A 161 13.92 28.32 -10.73
CA ARG A 161 13.20 29.59 -10.48
C ARG A 161 12.30 29.98 -11.67
N GLN A 162 12.81 29.88 -12.89
CA GLN A 162 12.03 30.16 -14.11
C GLN A 162 10.87 29.18 -14.29
N ALA A 163 11.09 27.89 -14.01
CA ALA A 163 10.02 26.88 -14.05
C ALA A 163 8.96 27.16 -12.97
N ILE A 164 9.38 27.50 -11.75
CA ILE A 164 8.48 27.91 -10.68
C ILE A 164 7.65 29.11 -11.17
N GLU A 165 8.26 30.20 -11.64
CA GLU A 165 7.53 31.37 -12.13
C GLU A 165 6.53 31.06 -13.25
N ARG A 166 6.95 30.27 -14.25
CA ARG A 166 6.13 29.94 -15.43
C ARG A 166 4.95 29.02 -15.13
N TYR A 167 5.07 28.15 -14.12
CA TYR A 167 4.04 27.17 -13.76
C TYR A 167 3.50 27.45 -12.34
N PRO A 168 2.68 28.50 -12.14
CA PRO A 168 2.23 28.92 -10.81
C PRO A 168 1.35 27.89 -10.08
N LYS A 169 0.69 26.99 -10.82
CA LYS A 169 -0.17 25.94 -10.26
C LYS A 169 0.59 24.68 -9.83
N THR A 170 1.84 24.51 -10.26
CA THR A 170 2.59 23.29 -9.91
C THR A 170 3.26 23.44 -8.54
N SER A 171 3.40 22.31 -7.87
CA SER A 171 4.16 22.17 -6.63
C SER A 171 5.41 21.31 -6.81
N ALA A 172 5.76 21.00 -8.07
CA ALA A 172 6.95 20.21 -8.40
C ALA A 172 7.64 20.66 -9.69
N VAL A 173 8.94 20.39 -9.77
CA VAL A 173 9.74 20.50 -11.00
C VAL A 173 10.54 19.22 -11.17
N LEU A 174 10.42 18.59 -12.34
CA LEU A 174 11.23 17.46 -12.75
C LEU A 174 12.57 17.94 -13.31
N VAL A 175 13.65 17.25 -12.97
CA VAL A 175 14.98 17.47 -13.52
C VAL A 175 15.37 16.23 -14.32
N ARG A 176 15.57 16.40 -15.63
CA ARG A 176 15.73 15.28 -16.57
C ARG A 176 16.91 14.38 -16.19
N ARG A 177 16.70 13.07 -16.13
CA ARG A 177 17.73 12.08 -15.73
C ARG A 177 18.35 12.34 -14.34
N HIS A 178 17.62 13.02 -13.45
CA HIS A 178 18.08 13.34 -12.11
C HIS A 178 17.01 13.01 -11.07
N GLY A 179 15.84 13.64 -11.14
CA GLY A 179 14.84 13.48 -10.10
C GLY A 179 13.76 14.56 -10.12
N VAL A 180 13.24 14.89 -8.93
CA VAL A 180 12.17 15.88 -8.76
C VAL A 180 12.41 16.75 -7.51
N TYR A 181 12.00 18.01 -7.57
CA TYR A 181 11.83 18.88 -6.40
C TYR A 181 10.35 19.10 -6.16
N VAL A 182 9.89 18.95 -4.90
CA VAL A 182 8.49 19.10 -4.49
C VAL A 182 8.42 19.98 -3.25
N TRP A 183 7.48 20.91 -3.17
CA TRP A 183 7.29 21.78 -2.00
C TRP A 183 5.85 21.81 -1.54
N GLY A 184 5.63 22.15 -0.27
CA GLY A 184 4.31 22.34 0.32
C GLY A 184 4.34 23.38 1.44
N ARG A 185 3.16 23.82 1.88
CA ARG A 185 2.99 24.79 2.99
C ARG A 185 3.50 24.29 4.34
N ASP A 186 3.61 22.97 4.48
CA ASP A 186 4.15 22.24 5.61
C ASP A 186 4.73 20.90 5.12
N TRP A 187 5.40 20.17 6.02
CA TRP A 187 6.03 18.89 5.68
C TRP A 187 5.01 17.80 5.33
N ILE A 188 3.80 17.87 5.89
CA ILE A 188 2.73 16.90 5.62
C ILE A 188 2.32 17.03 4.16
N GLN A 189 1.98 18.25 3.72
CA GLN A 189 1.61 18.51 2.34
C GLN A 189 2.76 18.23 1.38
N ALA A 190 3.99 18.64 1.70
CA ALA A 190 5.14 18.37 0.85
C ALA A 190 5.34 16.86 0.63
N LYS A 191 5.23 16.05 1.70
CA LYS A 191 5.30 14.59 1.64
C LYS A 191 4.14 13.99 0.83
N THR A 192 2.88 14.35 1.16
CA THR A 192 1.70 13.81 0.47
C THR A 192 1.75 14.11 -1.03
N GLN A 193 2.13 15.33 -1.41
CA GLN A 193 2.29 15.67 -2.82
C GLN A 193 3.44 14.92 -3.48
N ALA A 194 4.56 14.72 -2.79
CA ALA A 194 5.67 13.91 -3.32
C ALA A 194 5.22 12.46 -3.60
N GLU A 195 4.43 11.85 -2.71
CA GLU A 195 3.86 10.51 -2.90
C GLU A 195 2.90 10.48 -4.10
N CYS A 196 2.04 11.50 -4.24
CA CYS A 196 1.16 11.62 -5.40
C CYS A 196 1.93 11.79 -6.71
N TYR A 197 2.93 12.67 -6.74
CA TYR A 197 3.78 12.85 -7.91
C TYR A 197 4.51 11.57 -8.29
N ASP A 198 5.13 10.88 -7.33
CA ASP A 198 5.87 9.65 -7.59
C ASP A 198 4.97 8.55 -8.16
N TYR A 199 3.77 8.39 -7.59
CA TYR A 199 2.74 7.50 -8.14
C TYR A 199 2.37 7.89 -9.58
N LEU A 200 2.13 9.17 -9.83
CA LEU A 200 1.71 9.67 -11.15
C LEU A 200 2.82 9.48 -12.19
N PHE A 201 4.08 9.67 -11.81
CA PHE A 201 5.24 9.38 -12.66
C PHE A 201 5.33 7.90 -12.99
N GLU A 202 5.16 7.03 -11.99
CA GLU A 202 5.15 5.58 -12.22
C GLU A 202 3.97 5.16 -13.13
N ALA A 203 2.79 5.71 -12.89
CA ALA A 203 1.59 5.47 -13.70
C ALA A 203 1.83 5.88 -15.17
N ALA A 204 2.38 7.08 -15.43
CA ALA A 204 2.71 7.51 -16.78
C ALA A 204 3.67 6.55 -17.48
N VAL A 205 4.72 6.08 -16.79
CA VAL A 205 5.68 5.12 -17.33
C VAL A 205 5.00 3.78 -17.67
N ARG A 206 4.17 3.27 -16.75
CA ARG A 206 3.45 2.00 -16.94
C ARG A 206 2.39 2.10 -18.04
N MET A 207 1.62 3.17 -18.08
CA MET A 207 0.61 3.43 -19.12
C MET A 207 1.28 3.51 -20.50
N ARG A 208 2.40 4.24 -20.63
CA ARG A 208 3.16 4.31 -21.88
C ARG A 208 3.65 2.93 -22.35
N LYS A 209 4.16 2.10 -21.43
CA LYS A 209 4.58 0.72 -21.73
C LYS A 209 3.43 -0.17 -22.22
N LEU A 210 2.22 0.10 -21.76
CA LEU A 210 0.99 -0.62 -22.16
C LEU A 210 0.30 0.00 -23.38
N GLY A 211 0.85 1.07 -23.96
CA GLY A 211 0.23 1.76 -25.09
C GLY A 211 -0.98 2.63 -24.72
N ILE A 212 -1.15 2.96 -23.44
CA ILE A 212 -2.20 3.84 -22.94
C ILE A 212 -1.68 5.29 -22.91
N ASP A 213 -2.42 6.21 -23.50
CA ASP A 213 -2.11 7.64 -23.43
C ASP A 213 -2.56 8.20 -22.08
N PHE A 214 -1.60 8.60 -21.25
CA PHE A 214 -1.83 9.18 -19.92
C PHE A 214 -2.11 10.69 -19.95
N SER A 215 -1.95 11.33 -21.10
CA SER A 215 -2.19 12.77 -21.29
C SER A 215 -3.60 13.09 -21.80
N ALA A 216 -4.34 12.06 -22.23
CA ALA A 216 -5.67 12.17 -22.78
C ALA A 216 -6.74 11.59 -21.82
N PRO A 217 -7.95 12.18 -21.78
CA PRO A 217 -9.08 11.60 -21.07
C PRO A 217 -9.38 10.15 -21.50
N ALA A 218 -9.82 9.33 -20.55
CA ALA A 218 -10.27 7.99 -20.83
C ALA A 218 -11.53 8.01 -21.72
N PRO A 219 -11.70 7.04 -22.63
CA PRO A 219 -12.95 6.89 -23.36
C PRO A 219 -14.12 6.73 -22.39
N ARG A 220 -15.11 7.63 -22.48
CA ARG A 220 -16.32 7.53 -21.66
C ARG A 220 -17.13 6.33 -22.11
N LEU A 221 -17.66 5.56 -21.16
CA LEU A 221 -18.69 4.58 -21.46
C LEU A 221 -19.89 5.31 -22.07
N PRO A 222 -20.56 4.73 -23.09
CA PRO A 222 -21.80 5.29 -23.62
C PRO A 222 -22.78 5.48 -22.47
N GLU A 223 -23.39 6.67 -22.37
CA GLU A 223 -24.48 6.84 -21.40
C GLU A 223 -25.58 5.82 -21.70
N PRO A 224 -26.20 5.22 -20.67
CA PRO A 224 -27.40 4.42 -20.88
C PRO A 224 -28.39 5.29 -21.64
N VAL A 225 -28.84 4.83 -22.80
CA VAL A 225 -29.88 5.49 -23.59
C VAL A 225 -31.13 5.59 -22.71
N GLY A 226 -31.31 6.74 -22.07
CA GLY A 226 -32.45 7.01 -21.23
C GLY A 226 -33.71 6.98 -22.10
N SER A 227 -34.65 6.12 -21.74
CA SER A 227 -36.02 6.21 -22.24
C SER A 227 -36.52 7.63 -22.00
N GLY A 228 -36.89 8.30 -23.09
CA GLY A 228 -37.31 9.70 -23.05
C GLY A 228 -38.53 9.87 -22.16
N SER A 229 -38.35 10.50 -21.00
CA SER A 229 -39.41 11.22 -20.30
C SER A 229 -39.00 12.68 -20.25
N LYS A 230 -39.69 13.49 -21.05
CA LYS A 230 -39.58 14.95 -21.03
C LYS A 230 -40.05 15.44 -19.67
N SER A 231 -39.15 15.91 -18.81
CA SER A 231 -39.52 16.74 -17.67
C SER A 231 -39.29 18.21 -18.02
N THR A 232 -40.38 18.95 -17.94
CA THR A 232 -40.54 20.36 -18.27
C THR A 232 -39.73 21.21 -17.27
N LYS A 233 -38.81 22.04 -17.77
CA LYS A 233 -38.14 23.06 -16.95
C LYS A 233 -39.15 24.11 -16.48
N VAL A 234 -39.39 24.18 -15.17
CA VAL A 234 -39.96 25.37 -14.53
C VAL A 234 -38.80 26.21 -14.00
N LYS A 235 -38.70 27.46 -14.48
CA LYS A 235 -37.79 28.49 -13.96
C LYS A 235 -38.33 28.98 -12.61
N ALA A 236 -37.47 29.09 -11.60
CA ALA A 236 -37.69 29.95 -10.45
C ALA A 236 -36.52 30.92 -10.32
N SER A 237 -36.88 32.20 -10.35
CA SER A 237 -36.04 33.38 -10.18
C SER A 237 -35.75 33.67 -8.70
N SER A 238 -34.79 34.57 -8.51
CA SER A 238 -34.27 35.15 -7.28
C SER A 238 -35.31 35.79 -6.35
N ASP A 239 -35.05 35.81 -5.03
CA ASP A 239 -34.71 37.03 -4.27
C ASP A 239 -34.55 36.76 -2.76
N LEU A 240 -33.80 37.66 -2.12
CA LEU A 240 -33.21 37.64 -0.77
C LEU A 240 -34.23 37.89 0.36
N SER A 241 -33.96 37.37 1.57
CA SER A 241 -33.75 38.20 2.79
C SER A 241 -33.43 37.37 4.05
N ALA A 242 -32.67 38.00 4.94
CA ALA A 242 -32.02 37.50 6.14
C ALA A 242 -32.92 37.32 7.37
N ASP A 243 -32.54 36.39 8.26
CA ASP A 243 -32.38 36.55 9.73
C ASP A 243 -32.26 35.15 10.39
N GLY A 244 -31.19 34.89 11.16
CA GLY A 244 -31.03 33.67 11.99
C GLY A 244 -31.12 34.01 13.50
N PRO A 245 -30.65 33.17 14.44
CA PRO A 245 -30.74 31.71 14.67
C PRO A 245 -31.65 31.46 15.95
N PRO A 246 -31.69 30.34 16.74
CA PRO A 246 -30.76 29.22 16.86
C PRO A 246 -31.33 27.79 16.86
N CYS A 247 -30.41 26.86 16.60
CA CYS A 247 -30.50 25.45 16.92
C CYS A 247 -30.78 25.22 18.41
N GLN A 248 -31.84 24.48 18.73
CA GLN A 248 -31.89 23.57 19.88
C GLN A 248 -33.17 22.74 19.87
N LYS A 249 -33.05 21.42 19.71
CA LYS A 249 -33.37 20.42 20.74
C LYS A 249 -33.32 19.02 20.15
N ILE A 250 -32.34 18.27 20.66
CA ILE A 250 -32.31 16.82 20.69
C ILE A 250 -33.68 16.32 21.21
N ARG A 251 -34.38 15.53 20.40
CA ARG A 251 -35.51 14.72 20.85
C ARG A 251 -35.03 13.29 20.99
N ILE A 252 -34.83 12.88 22.24
CA ILE A 252 -34.84 11.48 22.63
C ILE A 252 -36.32 11.07 22.64
N CYS A 253 -36.68 10.08 21.83
CA CYS A 253 -37.89 9.29 22.02
C CYS A 253 -37.45 7.84 22.21
N ALA A 254 -37.80 7.29 23.37
CA ALA A 254 -37.63 5.90 23.73
C ALA A 254 -38.82 5.06 23.22
N ASP A 255 -38.49 3.80 22.93
CA ASP A 255 -39.31 2.60 22.87
C ASP A 255 -40.43 2.46 21.83
N GLY A 256 -40.30 1.40 21.03
CA GLY A 256 -41.45 0.59 20.64
C GLY A 256 -41.47 0.14 19.18
N THR A 257 -41.15 -1.14 18.98
CA THR A 257 -41.46 -2.03 17.84
C THR A 257 -40.55 -2.02 16.61
N SER A 258 -39.97 -3.20 16.39
CA SER A 258 -39.10 -3.62 15.30
C SER A 258 -39.78 -3.49 13.93
N ALA A 259 -39.22 -2.67 13.06
CA ALA A 259 -39.17 -2.98 11.65
C ALA A 259 -37.80 -3.61 11.40
N SER A 260 -37.76 -4.90 11.04
CA SER A 260 -36.55 -5.58 10.59
C SER A 260 -36.12 -4.93 9.27
N SER A 261 -35.33 -3.85 9.34
CA SER A 261 -34.65 -3.32 8.16
C SER A 261 -33.62 -4.34 7.70
N SER A 262 -33.64 -4.66 6.41
CA SER A 262 -32.70 -5.65 5.85
C SER A 262 -31.27 -5.13 6.03
N LEU A 263 -30.35 -6.01 6.46
CA LEU A 263 -28.95 -5.62 6.72
C LEU A 263 -28.27 -5.01 5.48
N LEU A 264 -28.75 -5.41 4.31
CA LEU A 264 -28.24 -4.98 3.00
C LEU A 264 -28.94 -3.74 2.44
N GLU A 265 -29.92 -3.16 3.15
CA GLU A 265 -30.62 -1.97 2.65
C GLU A 265 -29.66 -0.78 2.51
N GLY A 266 -29.49 -0.29 1.28
CA GLY A 266 -28.54 0.78 0.96
C GLY A 266 -27.08 0.36 0.89
N VAL A 267 -26.77 -0.93 1.09
CA VAL A 267 -25.44 -1.50 0.88
C VAL A 267 -25.21 -1.66 -0.63
N LYS A 268 -24.01 -1.28 -1.09
CA LYS A 268 -23.54 -1.45 -2.48
C LYS A 268 -22.39 -2.46 -2.58
N ALA A 269 -21.61 -2.61 -1.50
CA ALA A 269 -20.47 -3.51 -1.46
C ALA A 269 -20.51 -4.39 -0.20
N VAL A 270 -20.20 -5.67 -0.37
CA VAL A 270 -20.02 -6.63 0.73
C VAL A 270 -18.55 -7.04 0.74
N VAL A 271 -17.89 -6.88 1.88
CA VAL A 271 -16.52 -7.33 2.10
C VAL A 271 -16.56 -8.51 3.07
N LEU A 272 -15.90 -9.62 2.71
CA LEU A 272 -15.90 -10.85 3.49
C LEU A 272 -14.48 -11.17 3.95
N ASP A 273 -14.34 -11.56 5.20
CA ASP A 273 -13.14 -12.29 5.65
C ASP A 273 -13.13 -13.74 5.13
N ILE A 274 -11.96 -14.39 5.19
CA ILE A 274 -11.79 -15.80 4.81
C ILE A 274 -11.99 -16.73 6.01
N GLU A 275 -10.97 -16.76 6.87
CA GLU A 275 -10.84 -17.73 7.96
C GLU A 275 -11.93 -17.46 9.01
N GLY A 276 -12.67 -18.49 9.44
CA GLY A 276 -13.74 -18.33 10.42
C GLY A 276 -15.03 -17.67 9.90
N THR A 277 -15.03 -17.19 8.65
CA THR A 277 -16.17 -16.48 8.03
C THR A 277 -16.78 -17.23 6.85
N VAL A 278 -15.97 -17.47 5.79
CA VAL A 278 -16.37 -18.26 4.60
C VAL A 278 -15.73 -19.63 4.55
N ALA A 279 -14.62 -19.82 5.28
CA ALA A 279 -13.88 -21.07 5.36
C ALA A 279 -13.69 -21.50 6.81
N PRO A 280 -13.70 -22.81 7.13
CA PRO A 280 -13.34 -23.28 8.45
C PRO A 280 -11.92 -22.88 8.84
N ILE A 281 -11.72 -22.43 10.08
CA ILE A 281 -10.38 -22.16 10.65
C ILE A 281 -9.47 -23.38 10.50
N SER A 282 -10.01 -24.58 10.77
CA SER A 282 -9.29 -25.85 10.63
C SER A 282 -8.80 -26.11 9.22
N TYR A 283 -9.49 -25.66 8.17
CA TYR A 283 -8.99 -25.86 6.82
C TYR A 283 -7.69 -25.06 6.59
N VAL A 284 -7.64 -23.82 7.05
CA VAL A 284 -6.44 -22.99 6.92
C VAL A 284 -5.32 -23.56 7.79
N ALA A 285 -5.60 -23.80 9.08
CA ALA A 285 -4.61 -24.22 10.07
C ALA A 285 -4.14 -25.68 9.92
N ASP A 286 -5.04 -26.60 9.58
CA ASP A 286 -4.77 -28.05 9.59
C ASP A 286 -4.56 -28.63 8.19
N VAL A 287 -4.90 -27.90 7.12
CA VAL A 287 -4.73 -28.35 5.73
C VAL A 287 -3.73 -27.49 4.97
N MET A 288 -3.99 -26.18 4.80
CA MET A 288 -3.18 -25.34 3.92
C MET A 288 -1.74 -25.15 4.41
N PHE A 289 -1.54 -24.76 5.66
CA PHE A 289 -0.20 -24.57 6.22
C PHE A 289 0.58 -25.89 6.34
N PRO A 290 -0.01 -26.99 6.84
CA PRO A 290 0.65 -28.30 6.86
C PRO A 290 0.99 -28.83 5.47
N TYR A 291 0.13 -28.62 4.47
CA TYR A 291 0.45 -28.99 3.08
C TYR A 291 1.71 -28.26 2.59
N ALA A 292 1.80 -26.95 2.80
CA ALA A 292 2.97 -26.19 2.38
C ALA A 292 4.26 -26.70 3.05
N ALA A 293 4.21 -26.92 4.37
CA ALA A 293 5.34 -27.45 5.13
C ALA A 293 5.80 -28.83 4.62
N ALA A 294 4.85 -29.74 4.35
CA ALA A 294 5.16 -31.07 3.83
C ALA A 294 5.76 -31.06 2.42
N LYS A 295 5.47 -30.01 1.63
CA LYS A 295 5.85 -29.92 0.21
C LYS A 295 7.05 -29.00 -0.06
N PHE A 296 7.62 -28.35 0.95
CA PHE A 296 8.82 -27.52 0.76
C PHE A 296 9.96 -28.29 0.09
N ALA A 297 10.27 -29.50 0.57
CA ALA A 297 11.32 -30.33 -0.02
C ALA A 297 11.05 -30.69 -1.48
N ASP A 298 9.79 -30.97 -1.81
CA ASP A 298 9.40 -31.38 -3.16
C ASP A 298 9.48 -30.25 -4.18
N TYR A 299 9.17 -29.02 -3.78
CA TYR A 299 9.10 -27.90 -4.71
C TYR A 299 10.35 -27.03 -4.71
N VAL A 300 11.05 -26.88 -3.59
CA VAL A 300 12.30 -26.08 -3.53
C VAL A 300 13.34 -26.66 -4.47
N LYS A 301 13.43 -27.99 -4.67
CA LYS A 301 14.36 -28.63 -5.63
C LYS A 301 14.21 -28.17 -7.09
N LEU A 302 13.15 -27.42 -7.40
CA LEU A 302 12.90 -26.86 -8.73
C LEU A 302 13.55 -25.49 -8.92
N TRP A 303 14.20 -24.91 -7.89
CA TRP A 303 14.77 -23.56 -7.92
C TRP A 303 15.82 -23.33 -9.01
N THR A 304 16.53 -24.36 -9.47
CA THR A 304 17.48 -24.27 -10.60
C THR A 304 16.80 -24.28 -11.97
N ARG A 305 15.49 -24.55 -12.04
CA ARG A 305 14.73 -24.73 -13.28
C ARG A 305 13.54 -23.79 -13.40
N ASP A 306 13.10 -23.23 -12.29
CA ASP A 306 11.95 -22.35 -12.20
C ASP A 306 12.38 -20.99 -11.63
N ALA A 307 12.13 -19.93 -12.40
CA ALA A 307 12.57 -18.58 -12.07
C ALA A 307 11.95 -18.06 -10.77
N GLU A 308 10.70 -18.43 -10.46
CA GLU A 308 10.04 -17.98 -9.24
C GLU A 308 10.60 -18.69 -8.01
N PHE A 309 10.90 -19.99 -8.14
CA PHE A 309 11.59 -20.71 -7.06
C PHE A 309 13.04 -20.24 -6.88
N TYR A 310 13.73 -19.87 -7.96
CA TYR A 310 15.05 -19.24 -7.88
C TYR A 310 14.99 -17.96 -7.04
N ASP A 311 14.06 -17.07 -7.36
CA ASP A 311 13.89 -15.79 -6.66
C ASP A 311 13.46 -16.00 -5.20
N ALA A 312 12.58 -16.98 -4.93
CA ALA A 312 12.17 -17.33 -3.58
C ALA A 312 13.34 -17.85 -2.72
N VAL A 313 14.16 -18.75 -3.26
CA VAL A 313 15.36 -19.26 -2.56
C VAL A 313 16.38 -18.15 -2.31
N LYS A 314 16.52 -17.19 -3.23
CA LYS A 314 17.36 -16.01 -3.05
C LYS A 314 16.87 -15.10 -1.93
N LEU A 315 15.57 -14.84 -1.85
CA LEU A 315 14.98 -14.07 -0.73
C LEU A 315 15.16 -14.78 0.60
N ILE A 316 15.03 -16.12 0.62
CA ILE A 316 15.30 -16.93 1.82
C ILE A 316 16.75 -16.79 2.26
N LYS A 317 17.72 -16.83 1.33
CA LYS A 317 19.13 -16.61 1.64
C LYS A 317 19.39 -15.27 2.31
N GLN A 318 18.90 -14.19 1.70
CA GLN A 318 19.04 -12.82 2.23
C GLN A 318 18.45 -12.70 3.64
N GLN A 319 17.25 -13.25 3.86
CA GLN A 319 16.62 -13.20 5.17
C GLN A 319 17.34 -14.07 6.20
N ALA A 320 17.87 -15.24 5.81
CA ALA A 320 18.66 -16.07 6.71
C ALA A 320 19.96 -15.36 7.16
N GLU A 321 20.58 -14.57 6.28
CA GLU A 321 21.73 -13.72 6.59
C GLU A 321 21.37 -12.60 7.58
N GLU A 322 20.22 -11.95 7.41
CA GLU A 322 19.68 -10.96 8.35
C GLU A 322 19.34 -11.56 9.73
N ASP A 323 18.68 -12.72 9.73
CA ASP A 323 18.33 -13.46 10.96
C ASP A 323 19.58 -13.78 11.79
N ALA A 324 20.67 -14.17 11.11
CA ALA A 324 21.94 -14.46 11.76
C ALA A 324 22.60 -13.22 12.38
N ALA A 325 22.36 -12.03 11.84
CA ALA A 325 22.94 -10.78 12.32
C ALA A 325 22.23 -10.20 13.56
N THR A 326 21.01 -10.63 13.88
CA THR A 326 20.10 -9.89 14.80
C THR A 326 19.89 -10.48 16.21
N VAL A 327 20.57 -11.57 16.64
CA VAL A 327 20.90 -11.99 18.06
C VAL A 327 20.89 -13.52 18.29
N VAL A 328 21.95 -14.03 18.96
CA VAL A 328 22.22 -15.20 19.88
C VAL A 328 21.46 -16.55 19.78
N ALA A 329 20.43 -16.71 18.96
CA ALA A 329 19.91 -18.03 18.59
C ALA A 329 19.65 -18.05 17.09
N ALA A 330 20.73 -17.98 16.29
CA ALA A 330 20.65 -18.47 14.93
C ALA A 330 20.22 -19.94 15.03
N SER A 331 18.95 -20.23 14.71
CA SER A 331 18.48 -21.61 14.66
C SER A 331 19.46 -22.40 13.79
N ALA A 332 19.68 -23.68 14.09
CA ALA A 332 20.57 -24.52 13.28
C ALA A 332 20.25 -24.44 11.78
N ALA A 333 18.98 -24.18 11.44
CA ALA A 333 18.50 -23.94 10.09
C ALA A 333 18.99 -22.62 9.46
N ALA A 334 19.01 -21.50 10.21
CA ALA A 334 19.56 -20.23 9.72
C ALA A 334 21.08 -20.32 9.52
N SER A 335 21.80 -20.93 10.46
CA SER A 335 23.25 -21.13 10.38
C SER A 335 23.65 -22.06 9.23
N ALA A 336 22.81 -23.05 8.88
CA ALA A 336 23.07 -23.95 7.76
C ALA A 336 23.08 -23.19 6.41
N PHE A 337 22.26 -22.15 6.26
CA PHE A 337 22.21 -21.36 5.03
C PHE A 337 23.43 -20.43 4.90
N LEU A 338 23.99 -19.92 6.00
CA LEU A 338 25.22 -19.10 5.98
C LEU A 338 26.45 -19.82 5.43
N LEU A 339 26.49 -21.15 5.58
CA LEU A 339 27.59 -21.97 5.06
C LEU A 339 27.47 -22.23 3.55
N VAL A 340 26.35 -21.85 2.94
CA VAL A 340 26.10 -22.00 1.51
C VAL A 340 26.66 -20.77 0.78
N PRO A 341 27.66 -20.94 -0.12
CA PRO A 341 28.23 -19.82 -0.85
C PRO A 341 27.20 -19.17 -1.78
N ASP A 342 27.49 -17.96 -2.24
CA ASP A 342 26.64 -17.25 -3.18
C ASP A 342 26.50 -18.05 -4.48
N PHE A 343 25.27 -18.50 -4.73
CA PHE A 343 24.95 -19.34 -5.87
C PHE A 343 24.69 -18.54 -7.15
N ASP A 344 24.56 -17.21 -7.08
CA ASP A 344 24.33 -16.33 -8.24
C ASP A 344 25.49 -16.36 -9.25
N HIS A 345 26.70 -16.73 -8.81
CA HIS A 345 27.87 -16.87 -9.68
C HIS A 345 27.95 -18.24 -10.38
N VAL A 346 27.18 -19.23 -9.90
CA VAL A 346 27.21 -20.62 -10.38
C VAL A 346 25.94 -20.95 -11.15
N PHE A 347 24.79 -20.51 -10.66
CA PHE A 347 23.49 -20.73 -11.27
C PHE A 347 22.97 -19.42 -11.87
N SER A 348 22.72 -19.43 -13.16
CA SER A 348 21.98 -18.34 -13.80
C SER A 348 20.49 -18.49 -13.48
N ARG A 349 19.84 -17.37 -13.13
CA ARG A 349 18.39 -17.33 -12.96
C ARG A 349 17.68 -17.91 -14.20
N PRO A 350 16.80 -18.91 -14.06
CA PRO A 350 16.09 -19.51 -15.19
C PRO A 350 15.23 -18.48 -15.95
N THR A 351 15.03 -18.72 -17.25
CA THR A 351 14.08 -17.94 -18.05
C THR A 351 12.65 -18.47 -17.84
N PRO A 352 11.64 -17.59 -17.69
CA PRO A 352 10.24 -18.02 -17.59
C PRO A 352 9.84 -18.84 -18.83
N GLY A 353 9.39 -20.09 -18.63
CA GLY A 353 8.94 -20.99 -19.70
C GLY A 353 10.05 -21.71 -20.49
N GLY A 354 11.32 -21.56 -20.10
CA GLY A 354 12.45 -22.24 -20.76
C GLY A 354 12.69 -23.67 -20.21
N VAL A 355 12.80 -24.66 -21.10
CA VAL A 355 13.37 -25.97 -20.75
C VAL A 355 14.88 -25.81 -20.66
N ALA A 356 15.44 -26.01 -19.48
CA ALA A 356 16.85 -25.77 -19.21
C ALA A 356 17.78 -26.62 -20.10
N ALA A 357 18.84 -25.99 -20.59
CA ALA A 357 20.16 -26.60 -20.59
C ALA A 357 21.24 -25.52 -20.47
N ALA A 358 21.99 -25.54 -19.38
CA ALA A 358 23.36 -25.01 -19.36
C ALA A 358 24.26 -26.08 -18.71
N PRO A 359 25.42 -26.42 -19.29
CA PRO A 359 26.27 -27.50 -18.83
C PRO A 359 27.12 -27.05 -17.63
N GLY A 360 27.27 -27.93 -16.63
CA GLY A 360 28.12 -27.71 -15.46
C GLY A 360 27.38 -27.48 -14.14
N ARG A 361 26.32 -28.24 -13.84
CA ARG A 361 25.65 -28.15 -12.54
C ARG A 361 26.59 -28.59 -11.43
N ASP A 362 26.87 -27.70 -10.49
CA ASP A 362 27.43 -28.07 -9.21
C ASP A 362 26.32 -28.73 -8.39
N GLU A 363 26.14 -30.04 -8.58
CA GLU A 363 25.08 -30.84 -7.92
C GLU A 363 25.21 -30.78 -6.40
N ALA A 364 26.44 -30.72 -5.88
CA ALA A 364 26.69 -30.60 -4.44
C ALA A 364 26.21 -29.25 -3.89
N LEU A 365 26.46 -28.16 -4.62
CA LEU A 365 25.94 -26.84 -4.26
C LEU A 365 24.41 -26.78 -4.40
N GLU A 366 23.84 -27.35 -5.47
CA GLU A 366 22.38 -27.42 -5.67
C GLU A 366 21.70 -28.14 -4.50
N GLU A 367 22.24 -29.26 -4.06
CA GLU A 367 21.76 -30.02 -2.91
C GLU A 367 21.91 -29.22 -1.60
N ALA A 368 23.07 -28.58 -1.38
CA ALA A 368 23.32 -27.78 -0.18
C ALA A 368 22.34 -26.60 -0.06
N VAL A 369 22.13 -25.84 -1.15
CA VAL A 369 21.15 -24.73 -1.21
C VAL A 369 19.75 -25.25 -0.92
N THR A 370 19.34 -26.34 -1.57
CA THR A 370 18.01 -26.94 -1.41
C THR A 370 17.77 -27.34 0.05
N LYS A 371 18.73 -28.06 0.65
CA LYS A 371 18.65 -28.52 2.04
C LYS A 371 18.56 -27.36 3.02
N ALA A 372 19.37 -26.31 2.83
CA ALA A 372 19.35 -25.14 3.68
C ALA A 372 18.03 -24.35 3.57
N ALA A 373 17.52 -24.16 2.34
CA ALA A 373 16.25 -23.48 2.10
C ALA A 373 15.06 -24.20 2.73
N VAL A 374 15.01 -25.53 2.58
CA VAL A 374 13.96 -26.34 3.20
C VAL A 374 14.04 -26.27 4.72
N ALA A 375 15.24 -26.40 5.30
CA ALA A 375 15.42 -26.31 6.74
C ALA A 375 14.98 -24.95 7.28
N TRP A 376 15.39 -23.85 6.64
CA TRP A 376 14.99 -22.50 7.04
C TRP A 376 13.48 -22.30 6.93
N ALA A 377 12.88 -22.69 5.80
CA ALA A 377 11.44 -22.53 5.57
C ALA A 377 10.61 -23.33 6.58
N SER A 378 11.05 -24.56 6.88
CA SER A 378 10.39 -25.44 7.86
C SER A 378 10.47 -24.85 9.27
N ALA A 379 11.65 -24.34 9.66
CA ALA A 379 11.84 -23.68 10.96
C ALA A 379 11.01 -22.39 11.07
N ALA A 380 10.99 -21.58 9.99
CA ALA A 380 10.21 -20.35 9.96
C ALA A 380 8.70 -20.61 10.03
N ALA A 381 8.21 -21.65 9.34
CA ALA A 381 6.82 -22.08 9.43
C ALA A 381 6.47 -22.62 10.83
N ALA A 382 7.33 -23.46 11.42
CA ALA A 382 7.13 -23.98 12.78
C ALA A 382 7.09 -22.88 13.85
N ALA A 383 7.78 -21.76 13.61
CA ALA A 383 7.78 -20.59 14.47
C ALA A 383 6.68 -19.55 14.14
N ASP A 384 5.73 -19.88 13.25
CA ASP A 384 4.66 -18.97 12.77
C ASP A 384 5.19 -17.59 12.31
N ARG A 385 6.34 -17.55 11.65
CA ARG A 385 6.96 -16.29 11.20
C ARG A 385 6.20 -15.72 10.01
N LYS A 386 5.60 -14.53 10.17
CA LYS A 386 4.79 -13.88 9.12
C LYS A 386 5.58 -12.93 8.22
N ILE A 387 6.72 -13.39 7.72
CA ILE A 387 7.68 -12.61 6.92
C ILE A 387 7.58 -12.87 5.41
N LEU A 388 8.01 -11.89 4.60
CA LEU A 388 7.86 -11.91 3.15
C LEU A 388 8.48 -13.16 2.46
N PRO A 389 9.72 -13.60 2.75
CA PRO A 389 10.32 -14.74 2.06
C PRO A 389 9.55 -16.05 2.26
N LEU A 390 9.08 -16.30 3.49
CA LEU A 390 8.27 -17.49 3.79
C LEU A 390 6.92 -17.43 3.07
N LYS A 391 6.24 -16.28 3.11
CA LYS A 391 4.95 -16.07 2.42
C LYS A 391 5.07 -16.27 0.91
N ASN A 392 6.17 -15.80 0.31
CA ASN A 392 6.44 -15.99 -1.12
C ASN A 392 6.57 -17.48 -1.46
N LEU A 393 7.38 -18.24 -0.70
CA LEU A 393 7.53 -19.67 -0.94
C LEU A 393 6.20 -20.42 -0.73
N GLN A 394 5.47 -20.12 0.34
CA GLN A 394 4.15 -20.70 0.61
C GLN A 394 3.17 -20.44 -0.55
N GLY A 395 3.16 -19.22 -1.10
CA GLY A 395 2.36 -18.86 -2.27
C GLY A 395 2.64 -19.75 -3.49
N LEU A 396 3.92 -19.96 -3.84
CA LEU A 396 4.31 -20.82 -4.95
C LEU A 396 3.92 -22.28 -4.74
N VAL A 397 4.10 -22.78 -3.51
CA VAL A 397 3.73 -24.17 -3.14
C VAL A 397 2.22 -24.36 -3.20
N TRP A 398 1.44 -23.42 -2.66
CA TRP A 398 -0.02 -23.46 -2.76
C TRP A 398 -0.50 -23.39 -4.20
N ARG A 399 0.08 -22.52 -5.04
CA ARG A 399 -0.26 -22.42 -6.46
C ARG A 399 -0.18 -23.79 -7.14
N ARG A 400 0.97 -24.47 -6.99
CA ARG A 400 1.19 -25.82 -7.54
C ARG A 400 0.22 -26.84 -6.96
N GLY A 401 -0.06 -26.79 -5.65
CA GLY A 401 -1.02 -27.68 -5.01
C GLY A 401 -2.44 -27.53 -5.55
N PHE A 402 -2.90 -26.29 -5.75
CA PHE A 402 -4.21 -26.03 -6.33
C PHE A 402 -4.28 -26.39 -7.82
N GLU A 403 -3.27 -26.02 -8.61
CA GLU A 403 -3.22 -26.32 -10.05
C GLU A 403 -3.14 -27.82 -10.35
N SER A 404 -2.47 -28.60 -9.49
CA SER A 404 -2.41 -30.07 -9.60
C SER A 404 -3.65 -30.78 -9.07
N GLY A 405 -4.52 -30.08 -8.32
CA GLY A 405 -5.66 -30.66 -7.63
C GLY A 405 -5.33 -31.40 -6.33
N GLU A 406 -4.08 -31.35 -5.86
CA GLU A 406 -3.69 -31.85 -4.54
C GLU A 406 -4.31 -31.01 -3.40
N LEU A 407 -4.53 -29.71 -3.65
CA LEU A 407 -5.31 -28.82 -2.79
C LEU A 407 -6.61 -28.44 -3.48
N VAL A 408 -7.70 -28.49 -2.71
CA VAL A 408 -9.01 -27.98 -3.11
C VAL A 408 -9.62 -27.26 -1.91
N SER A 409 -10.06 -26.02 -2.11
CA SER A 409 -10.57 -25.17 -1.04
C SER A 409 -11.89 -25.66 -0.48
N GLU A 410 -12.00 -25.60 0.84
CA GLU A 410 -13.22 -25.89 1.58
C GLU A 410 -13.87 -24.58 2.05
N LEU A 411 -15.11 -24.37 1.63
CA LEU A 411 -15.97 -23.27 2.09
C LEU A 411 -17.20 -23.83 2.79
N PHE A 412 -17.81 -23.03 3.67
CA PHE A 412 -19.12 -23.37 4.22
C PHE A 412 -20.19 -23.45 3.11
N ASP A 413 -21.19 -24.31 3.31
CA ASP A 413 -22.17 -24.68 2.29
C ASP A 413 -23.09 -23.53 1.84
N ASP A 414 -23.26 -22.51 2.67
CA ASP A 414 -24.03 -21.30 2.38
C ASP A 414 -23.28 -20.28 1.51
N VAL A 415 -21.95 -20.30 1.53
CA VAL A 415 -21.12 -19.25 0.93
C VAL A 415 -21.33 -19.16 -0.59
N PRO A 416 -21.26 -20.26 -1.38
CA PRO A 416 -21.43 -20.16 -2.83
C PRO A 416 -22.79 -19.59 -3.22
N LYS A 417 -23.85 -19.98 -2.51
CA LYS A 417 -25.21 -19.48 -2.74
C LYS A 417 -25.31 -18.00 -2.40
N ALA A 418 -24.75 -17.57 -1.27
CA ALA A 418 -24.74 -16.17 -0.86
C ALA A 418 -24.01 -15.29 -1.88
N LEU A 419 -22.82 -15.71 -2.35
CA LEU A 419 -22.05 -14.97 -3.38
C LEU A 419 -22.83 -14.77 -4.68
N VAL A 420 -23.55 -15.80 -5.14
CA VAL A 420 -24.40 -15.70 -6.34
C VAL A 420 -25.57 -14.74 -6.10
N GLU A 421 -26.23 -14.82 -4.96
CA GLU A 421 -27.37 -13.94 -4.63
C GLU A 421 -26.95 -12.48 -4.43
N PHE A 422 -25.76 -12.21 -3.87
CA PHE A 422 -25.21 -10.86 -3.82
C PHE A 422 -25.08 -10.27 -5.23
N GLY A 423 -24.53 -11.04 -6.17
CA GLY A 423 -24.42 -10.63 -7.57
C GLY A 423 -25.80 -10.36 -8.21
N LYS A 424 -26.80 -11.20 -7.97
CA LYS A 424 -28.17 -11.00 -8.48
C LYS A 424 -28.82 -9.71 -7.95
N ARG A 425 -28.45 -9.28 -6.74
CA ARG A 425 -28.90 -8.02 -6.12
C ARG A 425 -28.06 -6.81 -6.55
N GLY A 426 -27.08 -6.98 -7.44
CA GLY A 426 -26.19 -5.92 -7.90
C GLY A 426 -25.14 -5.49 -6.87
N LEU A 427 -24.92 -6.29 -5.83
CA LEU A 427 -23.88 -6.02 -4.82
C LEU A 427 -22.51 -6.44 -5.36
N LYS A 428 -21.51 -5.58 -5.15
CA LYS A 428 -20.12 -5.94 -5.41
C LYS A 428 -19.53 -6.66 -4.21
N THR A 429 -19.06 -7.88 -4.40
CA THR A 429 -18.45 -8.67 -3.31
C THR A 429 -16.93 -8.68 -3.40
N TYR A 430 -16.27 -8.43 -2.28
CA TYR A 430 -14.81 -8.39 -2.15
C TYR A 430 -14.34 -9.23 -0.97
N ILE A 431 -13.06 -9.59 -0.97
CA ILE A 431 -12.44 -10.32 0.13
C ILE A 431 -11.42 -9.42 0.83
N TYR A 432 -11.35 -9.48 2.16
CA TYR A 432 -10.27 -8.86 2.93
C TYR A 432 -9.72 -9.86 3.96
N SER A 433 -8.51 -10.36 3.73
CA SER A 433 -7.89 -11.42 4.54
C SER A 433 -6.40 -11.19 4.73
N SER A 434 -5.80 -11.80 5.75
CA SER A 434 -4.36 -11.70 6.02
C SER A 434 -3.49 -12.46 5.00
N GLY A 435 -4.06 -13.44 4.28
CA GLY A 435 -3.39 -14.14 3.17
C GLY A 435 -3.17 -13.22 1.97
N SER A 436 -2.10 -13.45 1.19
CA SER A 436 -1.82 -12.63 0.01
C SER A 436 -2.96 -12.67 -1.00
N ARG A 437 -3.16 -11.59 -1.77
CA ARG A 437 -4.21 -11.55 -2.82
C ARG A 437 -4.13 -12.74 -3.79
N GLU A 438 -2.92 -13.20 -4.09
CA GLU A 438 -2.71 -14.39 -4.91
C GLU A 438 -3.25 -15.67 -4.24
N ALA A 439 -2.93 -15.91 -2.98
CA ALA A 439 -3.43 -17.05 -2.22
C ALA A 439 -4.97 -17.00 -2.13
N GLN A 440 -5.56 -15.82 -1.96
CA GLN A 440 -7.02 -15.65 -1.99
C GLN A 440 -7.61 -16.00 -3.37
N ARG A 441 -6.98 -15.56 -4.46
CA ARG A 441 -7.41 -15.91 -5.83
C ARG A 441 -7.35 -17.42 -6.08
N LEU A 442 -6.30 -18.09 -5.61
CA LEU A 442 -6.20 -19.55 -5.70
C LEU A 442 -7.30 -20.21 -4.87
N PHE A 443 -7.51 -19.74 -3.64
CA PHE A 443 -8.52 -20.27 -2.73
C PHE A 443 -9.92 -20.27 -3.36
N PHE A 444 -10.36 -19.15 -3.93
CA PHE A 444 -11.66 -19.09 -4.59
C PHE A 444 -11.69 -19.69 -6.01
N GLY A 445 -10.53 -19.85 -6.66
CA GLY A 445 -10.43 -20.43 -8.01
C GLY A 445 -10.53 -21.95 -8.02
N TYR A 446 -10.10 -22.62 -6.95
CA TYR A 446 -9.98 -24.07 -6.87
C TYR A 446 -10.78 -24.63 -5.69
N SER A 447 -12.08 -24.33 -5.63
CA SER A 447 -12.95 -24.84 -4.55
C SER A 447 -13.64 -26.15 -4.91
N LYS A 448 -14.16 -26.87 -3.90
CA LYS A 448 -14.96 -28.09 -4.11
C LYS A 448 -16.20 -27.89 -5.00
N VAL A 449 -16.67 -26.65 -5.12
CA VAL A 449 -17.84 -26.29 -5.93
C VAL A 449 -17.47 -25.61 -7.26
N GLY A 450 -16.18 -25.62 -7.62
CA GLY A 450 -15.65 -24.99 -8.83
C GLY A 450 -15.06 -23.60 -8.58
N ASP A 451 -14.86 -22.86 -9.66
CA ASP A 451 -14.28 -21.51 -9.62
C ASP A 451 -15.34 -20.46 -9.22
N LEU A 452 -15.17 -19.85 -8.06
CA LEU A 452 -16.07 -18.83 -7.50
C LEU A 452 -15.62 -17.40 -7.79
N ARG A 453 -14.47 -17.21 -8.47
CA ARG A 453 -13.93 -15.86 -8.73
C ARG A 453 -14.86 -15.01 -9.57
N GLY A 454 -15.71 -15.62 -10.40
CA GLY A 454 -16.73 -14.91 -11.18
C GLY A 454 -17.77 -14.16 -10.32
N ASN A 455 -17.87 -14.49 -9.03
CA ASN A 455 -18.75 -13.80 -8.08
C ASN A 455 -18.03 -12.72 -7.25
N LEU A 456 -16.71 -12.56 -7.44
CA LEU A 456 -15.88 -11.63 -6.67
C LEU A 456 -15.37 -10.49 -7.55
N HIS A 457 -15.28 -9.31 -6.96
CA HIS A 457 -14.91 -8.05 -7.63
C HIS A 457 -13.51 -7.56 -7.24
N GLY A 458 -12.91 -8.15 -6.20
CA GLY A 458 -11.54 -7.83 -5.80
C GLY A 458 -11.12 -8.48 -4.48
N PHE A 459 -9.83 -8.36 -4.19
CA PHE A 459 -9.17 -8.97 -3.04
C PHE A 459 -8.28 -7.92 -2.38
N PHE A 460 -8.36 -7.83 -1.06
CA PHE A 460 -7.52 -7.00 -0.21
C PHE A 460 -6.77 -7.89 0.75
N ASP A 461 -5.52 -7.53 1.00
CA ASP A 461 -4.64 -8.18 1.98
C ASP A 461 -3.96 -7.13 2.86
N THR A 462 -3.03 -7.57 3.72
CA THR A 462 -2.34 -6.69 4.67
C THR A 462 -1.50 -5.59 4.02
N THR A 463 -1.27 -5.61 2.71
CA THR A 463 -0.66 -4.47 2.01
C THR A 463 -1.61 -3.28 1.93
N SER A 464 -2.90 -3.48 2.23
CA SER A 464 -3.93 -2.44 2.32
C SER A 464 -4.06 -1.89 3.76
N GLY A 465 -3.22 -2.35 4.68
CA GLY A 465 -3.23 -2.03 6.12
C GLY A 465 -3.61 -3.22 7.00
N SER A 466 -3.49 -3.08 8.32
CA SER A 466 -3.87 -4.12 9.30
C SER A 466 -5.40 -4.26 9.42
N LYS A 467 -5.92 -5.47 9.61
CA LYS A 467 -7.37 -5.72 9.77
C LYS A 467 -7.96 -5.15 11.06
N VAL A 468 -7.13 -4.79 12.04
CA VAL A 468 -7.57 -4.18 13.31
C VAL A 468 -7.34 -2.66 13.36
N GLU A 469 -6.85 -2.07 12.27
CA GLU A 469 -6.63 -0.63 12.16
C GLU A 469 -7.75 0.04 11.35
N THR A 470 -8.37 1.07 11.93
CA THR A 470 -9.45 1.84 11.30
C THR A 470 -9.04 2.43 9.95
N GLN A 471 -7.77 2.86 9.82
CA GLN A 471 -7.25 3.48 8.60
C GLN A 471 -7.34 2.53 7.39
N SER A 472 -7.09 1.24 7.58
CA SER A 472 -7.12 0.23 6.51
C SER A 472 -8.49 0.18 5.81
N TYR A 473 -9.57 0.32 6.57
CA TYR A 473 -10.93 0.36 6.03
C TYR A 473 -11.24 1.68 5.30
N GLY A 474 -10.61 2.77 5.74
CA GLY A 474 -10.62 4.04 5.01
C GLY A 474 -9.98 3.92 3.63
N GLU A 475 -8.80 3.30 3.55
CA GLU A 475 -8.07 3.07 2.30
C GLU A 475 -8.82 2.09 1.38
N ILE A 476 -9.29 0.95 1.92
CA ILE A 476 -10.02 -0.04 1.13
C ILE A 476 -11.28 0.57 0.51
N ARG A 477 -12.02 1.41 1.23
CA ARG A 477 -13.23 2.09 0.71
C ARG A 477 -12.97 2.81 -0.61
N LEU A 478 -11.82 3.46 -0.75
CA LEU A 478 -11.45 4.21 -1.96
C LEU A 478 -11.40 3.31 -3.20
N SER A 479 -11.17 2.01 -3.02
CA SER A 479 -11.12 1.02 -4.10
C SER A 479 -12.47 0.32 -4.37
N LEU A 480 -13.46 0.44 -3.47
CA LEU A 480 -14.73 -0.33 -3.56
C LEU A 480 -15.76 0.30 -4.50
N GLY A 481 -15.56 1.56 -4.91
CA GLY A 481 -16.47 2.30 -5.79
C GLY A 481 -17.81 2.63 -5.11
N VAL A 482 -17.76 3.08 -3.85
CA VAL A 482 -18.92 3.53 -3.07
C VAL A 482 -18.78 5.00 -2.67
N ASP A 483 -19.92 5.70 -2.53
CA ASP A 483 -19.94 7.13 -2.22
C ASP A 483 -19.80 7.38 -0.72
N LYS A 484 -20.37 6.50 0.11
CA LYS A 484 -20.41 6.64 1.57
C LYS A 484 -19.96 5.35 2.27
N PRO A 485 -19.27 5.43 3.42
CA PRO A 485 -18.78 4.24 4.11
C PRO A 485 -19.93 3.33 4.59
N GLU A 486 -21.11 3.89 4.93
CA GLU A 486 -22.27 3.10 5.37
C GLU A 486 -22.88 2.23 4.24
N GLN A 487 -22.41 2.38 2.99
CA GLN A 487 -22.78 1.53 1.86
C GLN A 487 -21.95 0.24 1.79
N ILE A 488 -21.04 0.03 2.73
CA ILE A 488 -20.20 -1.16 2.82
C ILE A 488 -20.65 -1.97 4.03
N LEU A 489 -20.84 -3.27 3.82
CA LEU A 489 -21.01 -4.24 4.89
C LEU A 489 -19.78 -5.15 4.96
N PHE A 490 -19.12 -5.20 6.11
CA PHE A 490 -18.04 -6.14 6.40
C PHE A 490 -18.52 -7.28 7.28
N ALA A 491 -18.24 -8.51 6.85
CA ALA A 491 -18.53 -9.72 7.60
C ALA A 491 -17.22 -10.38 8.03
N THR A 492 -17.05 -10.57 9.34
CA THR A 492 -15.86 -11.16 9.98
C THR A 492 -16.28 -11.93 11.23
N ASP A 493 -15.53 -12.93 11.67
CA ASP A 493 -15.72 -13.57 12.96
C ASP A 493 -15.02 -12.84 14.12
N VAL A 494 -14.11 -11.91 13.80
CA VAL A 494 -13.26 -11.24 14.78
C VAL A 494 -13.86 -9.89 15.20
N LEU A 495 -14.17 -9.76 16.50
CA LEU A 495 -14.76 -8.54 17.08
C LEU A 495 -13.92 -7.28 16.83
N ALA A 496 -12.59 -7.36 17.06
CA ALA A 496 -11.70 -6.21 16.88
C ALA A 496 -11.67 -5.70 15.43
N GLU A 497 -11.85 -6.59 14.44
CA GLU A 497 -11.93 -6.20 13.04
C GLU A 497 -13.27 -5.51 12.73
N ALA A 498 -14.37 -6.05 13.27
CA ALA A 498 -15.70 -5.44 13.13
C ALA A 498 -15.75 -4.04 13.77
N GLU A 499 -15.10 -3.85 14.92
CA GLU A 499 -14.95 -2.56 15.61
C GLU A 499 -14.12 -1.56 14.79
N ALA A 500 -12.98 -1.99 14.24
CA ALA A 500 -12.15 -1.14 13.39
C ALA A 500 -12.88 -0.71 12.10
N ALA A 501 -13.59 -1.62 11.44
CA ALA A 501 -14.43 -1.31 10.28
C ALA A 501 -15.53 -0.30 10.63
N LYS A 502 -16.19 -0.49 11.77
CA LYS A 502 -17.25 0.40 12.23
C LYS A 502 -16.73 1.79 12.58
N ALA A 503 -15.56 1.88 13.21
CA ALA A 503 -14.90 3.15 13.46
C ALA A 503 -14.59 3.93 12.16
N ALA A 504 -14.44 3.23 11.03
CA ALA A 504 -14.28 3.83 9.69
C ALA A 504 -15.62 4.18 9.01
N GLY A 505 -16.75 4.02 9.73
CA GLY A 505 -18.10 4.28 9.23
C GLY A 505 -18.73 3.15 8.43
N TRP A 506 -18.08 1.98 8.35
CA TRP A 506 -18.66 0.82 7.66
C TRP A 506 -19.76 0.19 8.52
N ARG A 507 -20.67 -0.55 7.87
CA ARG A 507 -21.52 -1.50 8.59
C ARG A 507 -20.70 -2.78 8.82
N SER A 508 -20.88 -3.40 9.98
CA SER A 508 -20.20 -4.65 10.30
C SER A 508 -21.17 -5.67 10.88
N VAL A 509 -20.97 -6.93 10.54
CA VAL A 509 -21.70 -8.08 11.08
C VAL A 509 -20.70 -9.13 11.55
N LEU A 510 -20.99 -9.76 12.69
CA LEU A 510 -20.18 -10.86 13.19
C LEU A 510 -20.71 -12.18 12.65
N VAL A 511 -19.81 -12.98 12.06
CA VAL A 511 -20.15 -14.31 11.55
C VAL A 511 -19.69 -15.36 12.56
N ARG A 512 -20.64 -16.16 13.07
CA ARG A 512 -20.35 -17.24 13.99
C ARG A 512 -20.33 -18.56 13.24
N ARG A 513 -19.17 -19.22 13.23
CA ARG A 513 -18.98 -20.54 12.63
C ARG A 513 -18.47 -21.56 13.65
N PRO A 514 -18.69 -22.86 13.41
CA PRO A 514 -18.04 -23.91 14.19
C PRO A 514 -16.52 -23.75 14.19
N GLY A 515 -15.91 -23.81 15.38
CA GLY A 515 -14.46 -23.66 15.55
C GLY A 515 -13.98 -22.23 15.81
N ASN A 516 -14.84 -21.21 15.65
CA ASN A 516 -14.46 -19.82 15.94
C ASN A 516 -14.14 -19.64 17.44
N LYS A 517 -13.23 -18.70 17.72
CA LYS A 517 -12.97 -18.27 19.10
C LYS A 517 -14.25 -17.67 19.70
N PRO A 518 -14.48 -17.82 21.01
CA PRO A 518 -15.60 -17.15 21.67
C PRO A 518 -15.53 -15.63 21.45
N ILE A 519 -16.64 -15.04 21.02
CA ILE A 519 -16.75 -13.59 20.85
C ILE A 519 -16.76 -12.95 22.25
N PRO A 520 -15.80 -12.05 22.59
CA PRO A 520 -15.77 -11.39 23.89
C PRO A 520 -17.10 -10.66 24.18
N GLY A 521 -17.65 -10.85 25.37
CA GLY A 521 -18.93 -10.24 25.77
C GLY A 521 -20.18 -10.98 25.31
N LEU A 522 -20.06 -12.05 24.51
CA LEU A 522 -21.17 -12.93 24.17
C LEU A 522 -21.41 -13.94 25.31
N VAL A 523 -22.42 -13.69 26.14
CA VAL A 523 -22.89 -14.70 27.11
C VAL A 523 -23.84 -15.65 26.39
N VAL A 524 -23.39 -16.86 26.09
CA VAL A 524 -24.26 -17.91 25.56
C VAL A 524 -25.04 -18.52 26.73
N PRO A 525 -26.38 -18.41 26.77
CA PRO A 525 -27.15 -19.00 27.85
C PRO A 525 -27.03 -20.53 27.84
N VAL A 526 -27.05 -21.14 29.04
CA VAL A 526 -27.00 -22.61 29.20
C VAL A 526 -28.24 -23.28 28.56
N GLU A 527 -29.37 -22.58 28.56
CA GLU A 527 -30.60 -22.96 27.86
C GLU A 527 -31.21 -21.73 27.16
N GLY A 528 -31.52 -21.85 25.87
CA GLY A 528 -32.13 -20.78 25.06
C GLY A 528 -31.43 -20.53 23.72
N PRO A 529 -32.06 -19.79 22.79
CA PRO A 529 -31.44 -19.44 21.52
C PRO A 529 -30.21 -18.56 21.75
N ALA A 530 -29.17 -18.78 20.96
CA ALA A 530 -27.93 -18.01 21.09
C ALA A 530 -28.20 -16.51 20.79
N PRO A 531 -27.49 -15.58 21.43
CA PRO A 531 -27.76 -14.15 21.28
C PRO A 531 -27.60 -13.72 19.81
N ALA A 532 -28.53 -12.85 19.36
CA ALA A 532 -28.54 -12.31 18.00
C ALA A 532 -27.60 -11.12 17.81
N SER A 533 -26.98 -10.60 18.87
CA SER A 533 -26.05 -9.48 18.84
C SER A 533 -25.10 -9.45 20.03
N VAL A 534 -23.97 -8.75 19.89
CA VAL A 534 -23.05 -8.37 20.96
C VAL A 534 -22.79 -6.88 20.84
N GLY A 535 -23.10 -6.14 21.91
CA GLY A 535 -23.17 -4.68 21.84
C GLY A 535 -24.10 -4.25 20.70
N GLU A 536 -23.52 -3.59 19.70
CA GLU A 536 -24.21 -3.07 18.52
C GLU A 536 -23.98 -3.90 17.24
N PHE A 537 -23.23 -5.00 17.33
CA PHE A 537 -22.97 -5.88 16.19
C PHE A 537 -23.98 -7.02 16.16
N ARG A 538 -24.67 -7.17 15.03
CA ARG A 538 -25.53 -8.33 14.80
C ARG A 538 -24.67 -9.57 14.54
N ILE A 539 -25.15 -10.73 14.97
CA ILE A 539 -24.51 -12.02 14.74
C ILE A 539 -25.33 -12.80 13.71
N VAL A 540 -24.64 -13.40 12.74
CA VAL A 540 -25.21 -14.35 11.80
C VAL A 540 -24.43 -15.66 11.85
N ASP A 541 -25.12 -16.78 11.69
CA ASP A 541 -24.48 -18.11 11.65
C ASP A 541 -24.18 -18.56 10.21
N ARG A 542 -24.82 -17.90 9.23
CA ARG A 542 -24.72 -18.17 7.80
C ARG A 542 -24.77 -16.86 7.01
N LEU A 543 -24.05 -16.78 5.89
CA LEU A 543 -24.03 -15.58 5.04
C LEU A 543 -25.36 -15.36 4.32
N ASP A 544 -26.12 -16.42 4.05
CA ASP A 544 -27.46 -16.30 3.44
C ASP A 544 -28.46 -15.53 4.33
N GLN A 545 -28.22 -15.45 5.65
CA GLN A 545 -29.00 -14.61 6.57
C GLN A 545 -28.85 -13.11 6.32
N LEU A 546 -27.79 -12.67 5.63
CA LEU A 546 -27.63 -11.27 5.23
C LEU A 546 -28.67 -10.86 4.18
N LEU A 547 -29.21 -11.82 3.44
CA LEU A 547 -30.18 -11.61 2.37
C LEU A 547 -31.62 -11.46 2.88
N ALA A 548 -31.87 -11.79 4.15
CA ALA A 548 -33.19 -11.84 4.78
C ALA A 548 -33.79 -10.46 5.11
#